data_AF-A0A2G6KPM4-F1
#
_entry.id   AF-A0A2G6KPM4-F1
#
_cell.length_a   1.000
_cell.length_b   1.000
_cell.length_c   1.000
_cell.angle_alpha   90.00
_cell.angle_beta   90.00
_cell.angle_gamma   90.00
#
_symmetry.space_group_name_H-M   'P 1'
#
loop_
_entity.id
_entity.type
_entity.pdbx_description
1 polymer ?
#
loop_
_entity_poly.entity_id
_entity_poly.type
_entity_poly.pdbx_seq_one_letter_code
_entity_poly.pdbx_strand_id
1 'polypeptide(L)'
;MAKGYRAITPDPVEKGIRNFFNNLREPNTIVNDMLQGKLRQALEDTMRFTANTVFGGLGFFDVATPGGLPRHNETFGQTFGVWGIGEGPFIMLPLLGPSNARAATGVATQNLTTSMPLYLTDDAVARIGVGAFDTVSFRASLLSAGKILDTAALDPYLMLRDVWVLQHRRATWGDSRPARIGTAGPEDVDELDELDELDELDELDELDELDELDELDELDELDELDELDELDELDELDQLDALDG
;
A
#
# COMPACT_ATOMS: atom_id res chain seq x y z
N MET A 1 -13.90 -0.45 17.85
CA MET A 1 -14.04 -0.84 16.43
C MET A 1 -13.06 -1.93 16.02
N ALA A 2 -11.74 -1.70 15.92
CA ALA A 2 -10.78 -2.73 15.49
C ALA A 2 -10.79 -4.03 16.34
N LYS A 3 -10.98 -3.94 17.67
CA LYS A 3 -11.17 -5.11 18.55
C LYS A 3 -12.49 -5.87 18.28
N GLY A 4 -13.54 -5.16 17.85
CA GLY A 4 -14.83 -5.74 17.51
C GLY A 4 -14.81 -6.44 16.15
N TYR A 5 -14.18 -5.83 15.15
CA TYR A 5 -13.93 -6.45 13.85
C TYR A 5 -13.18 -7.79 13.99
N ARG A 6 -12.08 -7.82 14.74
CA ARG A 6 -11.35 -9.07 15.00
C ARG A 6 -12.14 -10.11 15.83
N ALA A 7 -13.13 -9.67 16.62
CA ALA A 7 -13.93 -10.59 17.43
C ALA A 7 -15.00 -11.33 16.61
N ILE A 8 -15.43 -10.77 15.48
CA ILE A 8 -16.52 -11.31 14.64
C ILE A 8 -16.02 -11.88 13.31
N THR A 9 -14.83 -11.51 12.87
CA THR A 9 -14.25 -11.96 11.61
C THR A 9 -13.28 -13.12 11.85
N PRO A 10 -13.51 -14.32 11.27
CA PRO A 10 -12.56 -15.43 11.35
C PRO A 10 -11.20 -15.09 10.72
N ASP A 11 -10.12 -15.67 11.24
CA ASP A 11 -8.74 -15.39 10.80
C ASP A 11 -8.51 -15.48 9.26
N PRO A 12 -9.09 -16.45 8.51
CA PRO A 12 -8.93 -16.51 7.06
C PRO A 12 -9.56 -15.30 6.33
N VAL A 13 -10.71 -14.85 6.82
CA VAL A 13 -11.44 -13.70 6.25
C VAL A 13 -10.68 -12.41 6.55
N GLU A 14 -10.18 -12.24 7.78
CA GLU A 14 -9.33 -11.11 8.15
C GLU A 14 -8.08 -11.05 7.28
N LYS A 15 -7.42 -12.20 7.05
CA LYS A 15 -6.25 -12.30 6.18
C LYS A 15 -6.59 -11.94 4.73
N GLY A 16 -7.71 -12.43 4.20
CA GLY A 16 -8.14 -12.12 2.84
C GLY A 16 -8.40 -10.63 2.64
N ILE A 17 -9.14 -10.01 3.55
CA ILE A 17 -9.42 -8.56 3.50
C ILE A 17 -8.13 -7.75 3.62
N ARG A 18 -7.22 -8.15 4.52
CA ARG A 18 -5.91 -7.53 4.63
C ARG A 18 -5.14 -7.62 3.31
N ASN A 19 -5.09 -8.80 2.69
CA ASN A 19 -4.39 -9.01 1.41
C ASN A 19 -4.99 -8.17 0.28
N PHE A 20 -6.32 -8.08 0.20
CA PHE A 20 -7.02 -7.26 -0.79
C PHE A 20 -6.60 -5.78 -0.69
N PHE A 21 -6.68 -5.19 0.51
CA PHE A 21 -6.25 -3.81 0.73
C PHE A 21 -4.74 -3.59 0.55
N ASN A 22 -3.97 -4.63 0.82
CA ASN A 22 -2.54 -4.67 0.58
C ASN A 22 -2.20 -4.68 -0.92
N ASN A 23 -3.03 -5.32 -1.74
CA ASN A 23 -2.93 -5.34 -3.20
C ASN A 23 -3.38 -4.00 -3.81
N LEU A 24 -4.45 -3.39 -3.28
CA LEU A 24 -4.91 -2.06 -3.68
C LEU A 24 -3.87 -0.94 -3.44
N ARG A 25 -2.92 -1.15 -2.52
CA ARG A 25 -1.83 -0.19 -2.28
C ARG A 25 -0.63 -0.38 -3.21
N GLU A 26 -0.53 -1.53 -3.89
CA GLU A 26 0.65 -1.86 -4.69
C GLU A 26 0.93 -0.85 -5.82
N PRO A 27 -0.08 -0.33 -6.55
CA PRO A 27 0.18 0.68 -7.57
C PRO A 27 0.93 1.90 -7.04
N ASN A 28 0.62 2.33 -5.81
CA ASN A 28 1.35 3.43 -5.18
C ASN A 28 2.79 3.05 -4.84
N THR A 29 3.04 1.82 -4.43
CA THR A 29 4.40 1.33 -4.18
C THR A 29 5.21 1.29 -5.48
N ILE A 30 4.66 0.73 -6.56
CA ILE A 30 5.30 0.70 -7.89
C ILE A 30 5.68 2.11 -8.35
N VAL A 31 4.76 3.08 -8.25
CA VAL A 31 5.05 4.49 -8.60
C VAL A 31 6.20 5.03 -7.76
N ASN A 32 6.24 4.75 -6.45
CA ASN A 32 7.31 5.23 -5.59
C ASN A 32 8.64 4.50 -5.84
N ASP A 33 8.64 3.22 -6.19
CA ASP A 33 9.85 2.51 -6.63
C ASP A 33 10.45 3.19 -7.85
N MET A 34 9.63 3.50 -8.86
CA MET A 34 10.06 4.20 -10.06
C MET A 34 10.64 5.59 -9.73
N LEU A 35 9.93 6.38 -8.90
CA LEU A 35 10.37 7.72 -8.49
C LEU A 35 11.67 7.70 -7.65
N GLN A 36 11.97 6.56 -7.02
CA GLN A 36 13.20 6.33 -6.25
C GLN A 36 14.31 5.66 -7.08
N GLY A 37 14.08 5.38 -8.37
CA GLY A 37 15.04 4.70 -9.25
C GLY A 37 15.20 3.19 -8.97
N LYS A 38 14.28 2.56 -8.24
CA LYS A 38 14.32 1.15 -7.86
C LYS A 38 13.68 0.24 -8.92
N LEU A 39 14.19 0.25 -10.15
CA LEU A 39 13.58 -0.44 -11.31
C LEU A 39 13.29 -1.93 -11.05
N ARG A 40 14.22 -2.66 -10.42
CA ARG A 40 14.03 -4.08 -10.10
C ARG A 40 12.88 -4.30 -9.12
N GLN A 41 12.72 -3.44 -8.10
CA GLN A 41 11.62 -3.55 -7.14
C GLN A 41 10.29 -3.19 -7.80
N ALA A 42 10.26 -2.14 -8.64
CA ALA A 42 9.07 -1.77 -9.40
C ALA A 42 8.55 -2.93 -10.26
N LEU A 43 9.46 -3.67 -10.92
CA LEU A 43 9.09 -4.84 -11.72
C LEU A 43 8.56 -5.99 -10.84
N GLU A 44 9.24 -6.30 -9.74
CA GLU A 44 8.81 -7.34 -8.79
C GLU A 44 7.42 -7.04 -8.20
N ASP A 45 7.17 -5.79 -7.81
CA ASP A 45 5.89 -5.35 -7.26
C ASP A 45 4.79 -5.29 -8.31
N THR A 46 5.13 -4.97 -9.56
CA THR A 46 4.20 -5.07 -10.70
C THR A 46 3.79 -6.52 -10.95
N MET A 47 4.75 -7.45 -11.01
CA MET A 47 4.46 -8.88 -11.15
C MET A 47 3.61 -9.40 -9.99
N ARG A 48 3.92 -8.94 -8.78
CA ARG A 48 3.18 -9.29 -7.57
C ARG A 48 1.74 -8.77 -7.59
N PHE A 49 1.53 -7.51 -7.99
CA PHE A 49 0.20 -6.94 -8.18
C PHE A 49 -0.60 -7.73 -9.22
N THR A 50 -0.01 -7.99 -10.39
CA THR A 50 -0.67 -8.74 -11.47
C THR A 50 -1.03 -10.15 -11.02
N ALA A 51 -0.08 -10.89 -10.41
CA ALA A 51 -0.31 -12.26 -9.97
C ALA A 51 -1.42 -12.33 -8.91
N ASN A 52 -1.38 -11.45 -7.91
CA ASN A 52 -2.38 -11.42 -6.85
C ASN A 52 -3.75 -10.92 -7.37
N THR A 53 -3.78 -10.01 -8.33
CA THR A 53 -5.04 -9.53 -8.92
C THR A 53 -5.69 -10.60 -9.79
N VAL A 54 -4.94 -11.22 -10.69
CA VAL A 54 -5.45 -12.20 -11.67
C VAL A 54 -5.70 -13.55 -11.01
N PHE A 55 -4.68 -14.13 -10.37
CA PHE A 55 -4.75 -15.49 -9.82
C PHE A 55 -5.14 -15.52 -8.34
N GLY A 56 -4.97 -14.40 -7.64
CA GLY A 56 -5.34 -14.26 -6.23
C GLY A 56 -6.76 -13.73 -6.00
N GLY A 57 -7.58 -13.63 -7.05
CA GLY A 57 -8.94 -13.10 -6.98
C GLY A 57 -8.97 -11.67 -6.44
N LEU A 58 -8.45 -10.72 -7.22
CA LEU A 58 -8.31 -9.29 -6.86
C LEU A 58 -7.42 -9.02 -5.64
N GLY A 59 -6.57 -9.98 -5.27
CA GLY A 59 -5.64 -9.89 -4.15
C GLY A 59 -6.18 -10.40 -2.83
N PHE A 60 -7.35 -11.04 -2.78
CA PHE A 60 -7.79 -11.73 -1.55
C PHE A 60 -6.84 -12.89 -1.17
N PHE A 61 -6.23 -13.54 -2.15
CA PHE A 61 -5.21 -14.57 -1.96
C PHE A 61 -3.84 -14.08 -2.41
N ASP A 62 -2.83 -14.26 -1.56
CA ASP A 62 -1.44 -13.89 -1.87
C ASP A 62 -0.70 -15.08 -2.47
N VAL A 63 -0.71 -15.15 -3.81
CA VAL A 63 -0.05 -16.20 -4.60
C VAL A 63 1.39 -15.82 -4.96
N ALA A 64 1.68 -14.53 -4.98
CA ALA A 64 2.98 -14.00 -5.36
C ALA A 64 4.06 -14.29 -4.32
N THR A 65 3.76 -14.13 -3.02
CA THR A 65 4.74 -14.39 -1.95
C THR A 65 5.26 -15.85 -1.97
N PRO A 66 4.41 -16.89 -2.01
CA PRO A 66 4.88 -18.27 -2.21
C PRO A 66 5.64 -18.50 -3.52
N GLY A 67 5.35 -17.70 -4.55
CA GLY A 67 6.04 -17.70 -5.85
C GLY A 67 7.41 -17.03 -5.84
N GLY A 68 7.87 -16.51 -4.70
CA GLY A 68 9.20 -15.91 -4.55
C GLY A 68 9.26 -14.41 -4.82
N LEU A 69 8.11 -13.74 -4.96
CA LEU A 69 8.02 -12.28 -5.08
C LEU A 69 7.74 -11.68 -3.70
N PRO A 70 8.78 -11.21 -2.97
CA PRO A 70 8.57 -10.57 -1.67
C PRO A 70 7.79 -9.26 -1.85
N ARG A 71 7.06 -8.86 -0.81
CA ARG A 71 6.37 -7.58 -0.79
C ARG A 71 7.33 -6.46 -0.39
N HIS A 72 7.38 -5.38 -1.17
CA HIS A 72 8.00 -4.13 -0.74
C HIS A 72 6.94 -3.13 -0.23
N ASN A 73 7.42 -2.02 0.33
CA ASN A 73 6.56 -0.97 0.83
C ASN A 73 7.26 0.38 0.67
N GLU A 74 6.96 1.03 -0.44
CA GLU A 74 7.42 2.37 -0.78
C GLU A 74 6.29 3.39 -0.70
N THR A 75 6.64 4.56 -0.17
CA THR A 75 5.73 5.66 0.11
C THR A 75 6.30 6.97 -0.41
N PHE A 76 5.45 7.94 -0.70
CA PHE A 76 5.89 9.29 -1.04
C PHE A 76 6.79 9.91 0.04
N GLY A 77 6.61 9.53 1.31
CA GLY A 77 7.48 9.96 2.39
C GLY A 77 8.92 9.46 2.27
N GLN A 78 9.12 8.24 1.76
CA GLN A 78 10.45 7.72 1.42
C GLN A 78 10.99 8.39 0.16
N THR A 79 10.17 8.52 -0.88
CA THR A 79 10.54 9.21 -2.13
C THR A 79 11.05 10.63 -1.88
N PHE A 80 10.33 11.41 -1.08
CA PHE A 80 10.80 12.73 -0.64
C PHE A 80 12.14 12.66 0.10
N GLY A 81 12.37 11.62 0.89
CA GLY A 81 13.64 11.41 1.57
C GLY A 81 14.80 11.02 0.65
N VAL A 82 14.52 10.28 -0.42
CA VAL A 82 15.49 9.99 -1.50
C VAL A 82 15.82 11.28 -2.25
N TRP A 83 14.83 12.15 -2.48
CA TRP A 83 15.00 13.47 -3.08
C TRP A 83 15.57 14.54 -2.13
N GLY A 84 16.11 14.14 -0.97
CA GLY A 84 16.82 15.04 -0.07
C GLY A 84 15.94 15.83 0.91
N ILE A 85 14.62 15.67 0.92
CA ILE A 85 13.76 16.33 1.92
C ILE A 85 14.01 15.71 3.29
N GLY A 86 14.37 16.53 4.27
CA GLY A 86 14.61 16.09 5.66
C GLY A 86 13.36 15.52 6.35
N GLU A 87 13.54 14.64 7.33
CA GLU A 87 12.45 13.94 8.03
C GLU A 87 11.51 14.87 8.82
N GLY A 88 12.08 15.93 9.40
CA GLY A 88 11.39 16.79 10.35
C GLY A 88 11.07 16.10 11.68
N PRO A 89 10.24 16.71 12.54
CA PRO A 89 9.92 16.16 13.85
C PRO A 89 9.09 14.88 13.74
N PHE A 90 9.35 13.95 14.67
CA PHE A 90 8.48 12.79 14.88
C PHE A 90 7.11 13.25 15.37
N ILE A 91 6.05 12.66 14.80
CA ILE A 91 4.67 12.92 15.17
C ILE A 91 3.87 11.62 15.24
N MET A 92 2.90 11.57 16.14
CA MET A 92 1.97 10.46 16.23
C MET A 92 0.65 10.85 15.57
N LEU A 93 0.38 10.30 14.38
CA LEU A 93 -0.85 10.59 13.65
C LEU A 93 -2.05 9.86 14.28
N PRO A 94 -3.18 10.56 14.50
CA PRO A 94 -4.43 9.91 14.87
C PRO A 94 -4.76 8.81 13.85
N LEU A 95 -5.18 7.64 14.33
CA LEU A 95 -5.56 6.48 13.50
C LEU A 95 -4.45 5.86 12.62
N LEU A 96 -3.39 6.56 12.24
CA LEU A 96 -2.34 6.02 11.36
C LEU A 96 -1.09 5.57 12.11
N GLY A 97 -0.78 6.18 13.25
CA GLY A 97 0.34 5.75 14.08
C GLY A 97 1.59 6.62 13.97
N PRO A 98 2.77 6.05 14.30
CA PRO A 98 4.04 6.77 14.27
C PRO A 98 4.36 7.31 12.88
N SER A 99 4.86 8.54 12.81
CA SER A 99 5.26 9.21 11.57
C SER A 99 6.29 10.31 11.85
N ASN A 100 6.73 11.02 10.81
CA ASN A 100 7.44 12.29 10.90
C ASN A 100 6.78 13.31 9.94
N ALA A 101 7.19 14.57 9.99
CA ALA A 101 6.59 15.61 9.16
C ALA A 101 6.62 15.25 7.65
N ARG A 102 7.74 14.73 7.16
CA ARG A 102 7.90 14.32 5.75
C ARG A 102 6.97 13.18 5.37
N ALA A 103 6.93 12.12 6.17
CA ALA A 103 6.10 10.95 5.94
C ALA A 103 4.60 11.29 6.03
N ALA A 104 4.22 12.20 6.93
CA ALA A 104 2.85 12.69 7.00
C ALA A 104 2.43 13.50 5.76
N THR A 105 3.34 14.33 5.22
CA THR A 105 3.11 14.97 3.91
C THR A 105 2.99 13.93 2.81
N GLY A 106 3.83 12.88 2.82
CA GLY A 106 3.73 11.76 1.88
C GLY A 106 2.37 11.05 1.93
N VAL A 107 1.80 10.86 3.12
CA VAL A 107 0.44 10.33 3.28
C VAL A 107 -0.59 11.27 2.63
N ALA A 108 -0.46 12.59 2.81
CA ALA A 108 -1.36 13.54 2.16
C ALA A 108 -1.24 13.49 0.64
N THR A 109 -0.02 13.47 0.10
CA THR A 109 0.24 13.33 -1.35
C THR A 109 -0.41 12.06 -1.88
N GLN A 110 -0.15 10.90 -1.26
CA GLN A 110 -0.76 9.64 -1.66
C GLN A 110 -2.29 9.72 -1.72
N ASN A 111 -2.91 10.32 -0.71
CA ASN A 111 -4.36 10.44 -0.66
C ASN A 111 -4.92 11.31 -1.80
N LEU A 112 -4.18 12.33 -2.24
CA LEU A 112 -4.60 13.26 -3.28
C LEU A 112 -4.27 12.77 -4.70
N THR A 113 -3.23 11.95 -4.88
CA THR A 113 -2.72 11.62 -6.22
C THR A 113 -2.93 10.15 -6.60
N THR A 114 -2.81 9.23 -5.66
CA THR A 114 -2.61 7.80 -5.99
C THR A 114 -3.48 6.89 -5.11
N SER A 115 -4.45 7.45 -4.39
CA SER A 115 -5.37 6.63 -3.61
C SER A 115 -6.37 5.96 -4.55
N MET A 116 -6.29 4.63 -4.65
CA MET A 116 -7.18 3.83 -5.51
C MET A 116 -8.68 4.14 -5.36
N PRO A 117 -9.24 4.44 -4.17
CA PRO A 117 -10.65 4.79 -4.05
C PRO A 117 -11.08 6.01 -4.87
N LEU A 118 -10.18 6.97 -5.15
CA LEU A 118 -10.49 8.09 -6.05
C LEU A 118 -10.87 7.62 -7.46
N TYR A 119 -10.28 6.51 -7.91
CA TYR A 119 -10.43 5.96 -9.26
C TYR A 119 -11.52 4.88 -9.37
N LEU A 120 -12.00 4.33 -8.24
CA LEU A 120 -12.99 3.24 -8.24
C LEU A 120 -14.45 3.71 -8.24
N THR A 121 -14.73 4.92 -7.75
CA THR A 121 -16.11 5.42 -7.63
C THR A 121 -16.11 6.93 -7.48
N ASP A 122 -17.11 7.63 -8.03
CA ASP A 122 -17.34 9.07 -7.81
C ASP A 122 -18.20 9.39 -6.58
N ASP A 123 -18.84 8.38 -5.99
CA ASP A 123 -19.69 8.57 -4.82
C ASP A 123 -18.84 8.84 -3.57
N ALA A 124 -19.08 10.00 -2.96
CA ALA A 124 -18.31 10.44 -1.79
C ALA A 124 -18.49 9.51 -0.59
N VAL A 125 -19.68 8.91 -0.42
CA VAL A 125 -19.95 8.00 0.70
C VAL A 125 -19.21 6.69 0.51
N ALA A 126 -19.21 6.13 -0.69
CA ALA A 126 -18.46 4.93 -1.04
C ALA A 126 -16.95 5.14 -0.88
N ARG A 127 -16.39 6.26 -1.38
CA ARG A 127 -14.97 6.63 -1.19
C ARG A 127 -14.59 6.66 0.30
N ILE A 128 -15.38 7.37 1.11
CA ILE A 128 -15.17 7.46 2.56
C ILE A 128 -15.30 6.07 3.21
N GLY A 129 -16.28 5.27 2.79
CA GLY A 129 -16.51 3.92 3.29
C GLY A 129 -15.31 3.00 3.06
N VAL A 130 -14.76 2.99 1.83
CA VAL A 130 -13.58 2.19 1.49
C VAL A 130 -12.36 2.66 2.30
N GLY A 131 -12.10 3.97 2.38
CA GLY A 131 -10.97 4.50 3.15
C GLY A 131 -11.08 4.24 4.66
N ALA A 132 -12.30 4.32 5.20
CA ALA A 132 -12.56 3.99 6.61
C ALA A 132 -12.34 2.49 6.87
N PHE A 133 -12.83 1.62 5.98
CA PHE A 133 -12.68 0.18 6.12
C PHE A 133 -11.21 -0.25 6.03
N ASP A 134 -10.46 0.36 5.10
CA ASP A 134 -9.03 0.18 4.96
C ASP A 134 -8.26 0.57 6.24
N THR A 135 -8.58 1.74 6.79
CA THR A 135 -7.98 2.23 8.04
C THR A 135 -8.28 1.29 9.22
N VAL A 136 -9.51 0.77 9.30
CA VAL A 136 -9.89 -0.20 10.35
C VAL A 136 -9.15 -1.52 10.18
N SER A 137 -9.04 -2.03 8.95
CA SER A 137 -8.29 -3.24 8.61
C SER A 137 -6.81 -3.11 9.01
N PHE A 138 -6.18 -1.99 8.61
CA PHE A 138 -4.81 -1.66 9.01
C PHE A 138 -4.67 -1.64 10.54
N ARG A 139 -5.58 -0.95 11.24
CA ARG A 139 -5.56 -0.90 12.72
C ARG A 139 -5.75 -2.25 13.38
N ALA A 140 -6.60 -3.12 12.83
CA ALA A 140 -6.81 -4.47 13.35
C ALA A 140 -5.52 -5.28 13.28
N SER A 141 -4.75 -5.15 12.18
CA SER A 141 -3.48 -5.84 11.99
C SER A 141 -2.41 -5.45 13.03
N LEU A 142 -2.45 -4.20 13.52
CA LEU A 142 -1.49 -3.69 14.50
C LEU A 142 -1.81 -4.09 15.96
N LEU A 143 -3.02 -4.59 16.24
CA LEU A 143 -3.42 -4.93 17.61
C LEU A 143 -2.60 -6.08 18.22
N SER A 144 -2.05 -6.98 17.40
CA SER A 144 -1.15 -8.05 17.86
C SER A 144 0.21 -7.49 18.28
N ALA A 145 0.78 -6.60 17.48
CA ALA A 145 2.07 -5.96 17.75
C ALA A 145 2.02 -5.03 18.97
N GLY A 146 0.93 -4.26 19.13
CA GLY A 146 0.75 -3.34 20.26
C GLY A 146 0.79 -4.04 21.62
N LYS A 147 0.20 -5.24 21.73
CA LYS A 147 0.20 -6.01 22.98
C LYS A 147 1.61 -6.38 23.45
N ILE A 148 2.52 -6.66 22.52
CA ILE A 148 3.91 -7.01 22.85
C ILE A 148 4.61 -5.78 23.43
N LEU A 149 4.45 -4.63 22.78
CA LEU A 149 5.04 -3.37 23.21
C LEU A 149 4.58 -2.96 24.61
N ASP A 150 3.27 -3.07 24.89
CA ASP A 150 2.67 -2.73 26.19
C ASP A 150 3.18 -3.62 27.33
N THR A 151 3.55 -4.86 27.02
CA THR A 151 4.05 -5.82 28.03
C THR A 151 5.57 -5.79 28.24
N ALA A 152 6.33 -5.35 27.23
CA ALA A 152 7.79 -5.48 27.23
C ALA A 152 8.52 -4.16 27.53
N ALA A 153 7.89 -3.00 27.29
CA ALA A 153 8.55 -1.70 27.39
C ALA A 153 8.31 -1.02 28.74
N LEU A 154 9.37 -0.44 29.33
CA LEU A 154 9.25 0.48 30.48
C LEU A 154 8.60 1.81 30.07
N ASP A 155 8.95 2.31 28.87
CA ASP A 155 8.30 3.44 28.21
C ASP A 155 7.90 3.04 26.77
N PRO A 156 6.63 2.62 26.57
CA PRO A 156 6.15 2.15 25.27
C PRO A 156 6.22 3.23 24.19
N TYR A 157 6.03 4.51 24.53
CA TYR A 157 6.02 5.58 23.54
C TYR A 157 7.42 5.84 23.00
N LEU A 158 8.41 6.02 23.89
CA LEU A 158 9.79 6.25 23.48
C LEU A 158 10.34 5.05 22.71
N MET A 159 10.06 3.84 23.15
CA MET A 159 10.46 2.63 22.43
C MET A 159 9.84 2.56 21.03
N LEU A 160 8.53 2.84 20.90
CA LEU A 160 7.86 2.85 19.61
C LEU A 160 8.49 3.87 18.66
N ARG A 161 8.72 5.09 19.16
CA ARG A 161 9.35 6.16 18.41
C ARG A 161 10.73 5.73 17.92
N ASP A 162 11.58 5.24 18.80
CA ASP A 162 12.97 4.94 18.48
C ASP A 162 13.08 3.77 17.49
N VAL A 163 12.26 2.72 17.68
CA VAL A 163 12.16 1.61 16.73
C VAL A 163 11.64 2.08 15.38
N TRP A 164 10.56 2.89 15.36
CA TRP A 164 9.98 3.38 14.13
C TRP A 164 10.94 4.27 13.36
N VAL A 165 11.58 5.24 14.01
CA VAL A 165 12.56 6.13 13.38
C VAL A 165 13.70 5.33 12.77
N LEU A 166 14.26 4.37 13.51
CA LEU A 166 15.34 3.52 13.00
C LEU A 166 14.91 2.69 11.79
N GLN A 167 13.73 2.07 11.85
CA GLN A 167 13.20 1.26 10.75
C GLN A 167 12.89 2.11 9.52
N HIS A 168 12.25 3.26 9.70
CA HIS A 168 11.88 4.16 8.60
C HIS A 168 13.11 4.70 7.87
N ARG A 169 14.19 4.99 8.61
CA ARG A 169 15.48 5.41 8.02
C ARG A 169 16.10 4.35 7.15
N ARG A 170 16.19 3.13 7.68
CA ARG A 170 16.70 1.98 6.92
C ARG A 170 15.87 1.72 5.66
N ALA A 171 14.55 1.87 5.76
CA ALA A 171 13.68 1.71 4.60
C ALA A 171 13.84 2.84 3.56
N THR A 172 14.28 4.03 3.97
CA THR A 172 14.48 5.17 3.05
C THR A 172 15.86 5.17 2.40
N TRP A 173 16.93 4.96 3.18
CA TRP A 173 18.31 5.16 2.74
C TRP A 173 19.20 3.90 2.83
N GLY A 174 18.63 2.75 3.24
CA GLY A 174 19.42 1.59 3.59
C GLY A 174 20.30 1.83 4.82
N ASP A 175 21.41 1.09 4.93
CA ASP A 175 22.40 1.29 5.99
C ASP A 175 23.38 2.45 5.70
N SER A 176 23.19 3.17 4.60
CA SER A 176 24.15 4.13 4.04
C SER A 176 24.19 5.50 4.73
N ARG A 177 23.21 5.84 5.60
CA ARG A 177 23.20 7.12 6.36
C ARG A 177 23.08 6.86 7.87
N PRO A 178 23.98 7.39 8.72
CA PRO A 178 23.98 7.13 10.16
C PRO A 178 22.74 7.73 10.84
N ALA A 179 22.19 6.99 11.81
CA ALA A 179 21.03 7.41 12.58
C ALA A 179 21.34 8.63 13.47
N ARG A 180 21.09 9.85 12.97
CA ARG A 180 21.14 11.09 13.78
C ARG A 180 19.75 11.46 14.28
N ILE A 181 19.45 11.15 15.55
CA ILE A 181 18.17 11.54 16.16
C ILE A 181 18.29 13.01 16.57
N GLY A 182 17.46 13.87 15.98
CA GLY A 182 17.46 15.31 16.28
C GLY A 182 17.45 16.13 15.00
N THR A 183 16.68 17.21 15.06
CA THR A 183 16.48 18.27 14.05
C THR A 183 17.55 18.34 12.96
N ALA A 184 17.11 18.32 11.71
CA ALA A 184 17.91 18.74 10.57
C ALA A 184 18.59 20.07 10.93
N GLY A 185 19.92 20.05 10.98
CA GLY A 185 20.70 21.25 11.22
C GLY A 185 20.74 22.06 9.92
N PRO A 186 21.02 23.36 9.98
CA PRO A 186 21.21 24.19 8.78
C PRO A 186 22.39 23.76 7.90
N GLU A 187 23.11 22.68 8.22
CA GLU A 187 24.14 22.09 7.37
C GLU A 187 23.57 21.04 6.39
N ASP A 188 22.31 20.61 6.56
CA ASP A 188 21.64 19.67 5.64
C ASP A 188 21.08 20.37 4.37
N VAL A 189 21.17 21.71 4.29
CA VAL A 189 20.78 22.49 3.09
C VAL A 189 21.95 22.80 2.17
N ASP A 190 23.18 22.54 2.60
CA ASP A 190 24.40 22.82 1.80
C ASP A 190 24.77 21.65 0.86
N GLU A 191 24.11 20.48 0.96
CA GLU A 191 24.25 19.36 0.00
C GLU A 191 23.33 19.52 -1.23
N LEU A 192 22.59 20.63 -1.36
CA LEU A 192 21.73 20.92 -2.53
C LEU A 192 22.52 21.31 -3.79
N ASP A 193 23.83 21.51 -3.67
CA ASP A 193 24.71 21.93 -4.77
C ASP A 193 25.32 20.76 -5.56
N GLU A 194 25.00 19.50 -5.23
CA GLU A 194 25.46 18.30 -6.00
C GLU A 194 24.38 17.75 -6.97
N LEU A 195 23.40 18.57 -7.39
CA LEU A 195 22.45 18.21 -8.46
C LEU A 195 23.00 18.46 -9.88
N ASP A 196 24.33 18.54 -10.03
CA ASP A 196 25.02 18.69 -11.32
C ASP A 196 25.53 17.36 -11.91
N GLU A 197 25.16 16.21 -11.33
CA GLU A 197 25.51 14.88 -11.88
C GLU A 197 24.28 14.07 -12.37
N LEU A 198 23.27 14.75 -12.93
CA LEU A 198 22.24 14.09 -13.78
C LEU A 198 22.75 13.85 -15.22
N ASP A 199 24.06 13.57 -15.37
CA ASP A 199 24.73 13.29 -16.65
C ASP A 199 24.89 11.79 -16.93
N GLU A 200 24.18 10.91 -16.22
CA GLU A 200 24.14 9.45 -16.51
C GLU A 200 22.71 8.94 -16.79
N LEU A 201 21.87 9.74 -17.44
CA LEU A 201 20.68 9.24 -18.16
C LEU A 201 21.00 8.84 -19.62
N ASP A 202 22.28 8.56 -19.91
CA ASP A 202 22.77 8.10 -21.23
C ASP A 202 22.67 6.58 -21.43
N GLU A 203 21.95 5.85 -20.56
CA GLU A 203 21.64 4.41 -20.75
C GLU A 203 20.13 4.13 -20.92
N LEU A 204 19.35 5.11 -21.41
CA LEU A 204 17.99 4.87 -21.93
C LEU A 204 17.99 4.52 -23.44
N ASP A 205 19.15 4.18 -24.01
CA ASP A 205 19.30 3.70 -25.39
C ASP A 205 19.03 2.17 -25.53
N GLU A 206 18.50 1.50 -24.49
CA GLU A 206 18.04 0.10 -24.57
C GLU A 206 16.52 -0.05 -24.31
N LEU A 207 15.72 0.99 -24.55
CA LEU A 207 14.26 0.86 -24.73
C LEU A 207 13.84 0.79 -26.22
N ASP A 208 14.77 0.47 -27.11
CA ASP A 208 14.52 0.15 -28.53
C ASP A 208 14.04 -1.31 -28.74
N GLU A 209 13.58 -2.00 -27.69
CA GLU A 209 12.87 -3.30 -27.77
C GLU A 209 11.41 -3.23 -27.28
N LEU A 210 10.78 -2.04 -27.34
CA LEU A 210 9.31 -1.90 -27.29
C LEU A 210 8.68 -1.71 -28.68
N ASP A 211 9.39 -2.07 -29.74
CA ASP A 211 8.87 -2.20 -31.11
C ASP A 211 8.16 -3.55 -31.37
N GLU A 212 7.62 -4.19 -30.32
CA GLU A 212 6.70 -5.34 -30.42
C GLU A 212 5.40 -5.11 -29.62
N LEU A 213 4.91 -3.86 -29.59
CA LEU A 213 3.50 -3.56 -29.24
C LEU A 213 2.65 -3.18 -30.47
N ASP A 214 3.04 -3.66 -31.64
CA ASP A 214 2.22 -3.65 -32.87
C ASP A 214 1.25 -4.86 -32.95
N GLU A 215 0.72 -5.31 -31.80
CA GLU A 215 -0.41 -6.27 -31.72
C GLU A 215 -1.46 -5.84 -30.67
N LEU A 216 -1.77 -4.55 -30.59
CA LEU A 216 -3.02 -4.06 -29.97
C LEU A 216 -4.04 -3.55 -31.02
N ASP A 217 -4.00 -4.11 -32.22
CA ASP A 217 -5.01 -3.94 -33.27
C ASP A 217 -6.04 -5.10 -33.29
N GLU A 218 -6.41 -5.63 -32.12
CA GLU A 218 -7.57 -6.53 -31.94
C GLU A 218 -8.35 -6.21 -30.65
N LEU A 219 -8.70 -4.94 -30.42
CA LEU A 219 -9.80 -4.54 -29.53
C LEU A 219 -11.01 -4.00 -30.32
N ASP A 220 -11.20 -4.48 -31.54
CA ASP A 220 -12.48 -4.40 -32.27
C ASP A 220 -13.15 -5.77 -32.24
N GLU A 221 -13.60 -6.21 -31.05
CA GLU A 221 -14.66 -7.22 -30.87
C GLU A 221 -15.08 -7.29 -29.37
N LEU A 222 -15.70 -6.21 -28.89
CA LEU A 222 -16.66 -6.27 -27.77
C LEU A 222 -18.06 -5.88 -28.28
N ASP A 223 -18.43 -6.43 -29.44
CA ASP A 223 -19.84 -6.60 -29.79
C ASP A 223 -20.28 -7.99 -29.29
N GLU A 224 -21.39 -8.02 -28.55
CA GLU A 224 -22.13 -9.22 -28.09
C GLU A 224 -21.69 -9.87 -26.76
N LEU A 225 -21.93 -9.17 -25.64
CA LEU A 225 -22.46 -9.83 -24.43
C LEU A 225 -23.99 -9.77 -24.47
N ASP A 226 -24.58 -10.51 -25.41
CA ASP A 226 -25.97 -10.95 -25.30
C ASP A 226 -26.01 -12.32 -24.60
N GLU A 227 -26.98 -12.48 -23.70
CA GLU A 227 -27.41 -13.74 -23.04
C GLU A 227 -26.59 -14.25 -21.83
N LEU A 228 -26.62 -13.51 -20.71
CA LEU A 228 -26.79 -14.17 -19.41
C LEU A 228 -28.29 -14.30 -19.13
N ASP A 229 -28.91 -15.31 -19.76
CA ASP A 229 -30.23 -15.79 -19.40
C ASP A 229 -30.20 -16.42 -17.99
N GLU A 230 -31.17 -16.00 -17.18
CA GLU A 230 -31.77 -16.76 -16.08
C GLU A 230 -30.86 -17.16 -14.89
N LEU A 231 -30.53 -16.18 -14.03
CA LEU A 231 -30.48 -16.48 -12.60
C LEU A 231 -31.89 -16.37 -12.04
N ASP A 232 -32.60 -17.51 -12.10
CA ASP A 232 -33.88 -17.74 -11.45
C ASP A 232 -33.84 -17.31 -9.98
N GLU A 233 -34.93 -16.63 -9.61
CA GLU A 233 -35.33 -16.20 -8.29
C GLU A 233 -35.13 -17.32 -7.25
N LEU A 234 -34.06 -17.23 -6.46
CA LEU A 234 -33.99 -17.90 -5.16
C LEU A 234 -34.60 -16.98 -4.10
N ASP A 235 -35.92 -16.83 -4.16
CA ASP A 235 -36.75 -16.39 -3.04
C ASP A 235 -37.81 -17.47 -2.75
N GLU A 236 -38.13 -17.63 -1.46
CA GLU A 236 -39.12 -18.56 -0.88
C GLU A 236 -38.61 -19.96 -0.43
N LEU A 237 -37.75 -19.96 0.59
CA LEU A 237 -37.85 -20.97 1.65
C LEU A 237 -38.41 -20.32 2.92
N ASP A 238 -39.73 -20.12 2.94
CA ASP A 238 -40.47 -19.91 4.18
C ASP A 238 -41.87 -20.52 4.06
N GLN A 239 -42.01 -21.76 4.54
CA GLN A 239 -43.26 -22.30 5.11
C GLN A 239 -43.02 -23.70 5.70
N LEU A 240 -42.40 -23.71 6.88
CA LEU A 240 -42.63 -24.76 7.88
C LEU A 240 -43.32 -24.12 9.09
N ASP A 241 -44.65 -23.98 9.05
CA ASP A 241 -45.51 -24.23 10.22
C ASP A 241 -47.01 -24.18 9.87
N ALA A 242 -47.68 -25.32 10.03
CA ALA A 242 -49.11 -25.50 10.36
C ALA A 242 -49.38 -27.02 10.34
N LEU A 243 -49.32 -27.75 11.45
CA LEU A 243 -50.41 -27.93 12.42
C LEU A 243 -51.81 -28.02 11.75
N ASP A 244 -52.27 -29.26 11.55
CA ASP A 244 -53.50 -29.86 12.09
C ASP A 244 -54.23 -30.73 11.04
N GLY A 245 -54.37 -32.03 11.35
CA GLY A 245 -55.00 -33.05 10.51
C GLY A 245 -54.45 -34.46 10.73
#